data_AF-A0A0N4XJA3-F1
#
_entry.id   AF-A0A0N4XJA3-F1
#
_cell.length_a   1.000
_cell.length_b   1.000
_cell.length_c   1.000
_cell.angle_alpha   90.00
_cell.angle_beta   90.00
_cell.angle_gamma   90.00
#
_symmetry.space_group_name_H-M   'P 1'
#
loop_
_entity.id
_entity.type
_entity.pdbx_description
1 polymer ?
#
loop_
_entity_poly.entity_id
_entity_poly.type
_entity_poly.pdbx_seq_one_letter_code
_entity_poly.pdbx_strand_id
1 'polypeptide(L)'
;MSTIQFVGYAPNPRAHTPLACFNVVPYYLDGQETCDEEEAPLPAIIPQFYRKLELRRSRNGKLDDATILKYNKTDHVPMETSTSSMITNPIVLTLFHIPALRNLFLSHICEDEHCLACQLDFVFRIISDKRKLKEAASCANLIRSLVVSGGSPVVGPVTTTTQSLFTHLMNAVNKSFVGDESQKLASILESELTVLKRCIRCSELNASDERKTFISLNYPEAAEQRSMSYLLEKALHAKGQHQGPCASCSVTSRMDVTRRVQKLAPILLIDTNASSPKFSEFWEKQLKMSEARPRYRLPDKECSLECGGRAERPCRYGVECRNR
;
A
#
# COMPACT_ATOMS: atom_id res chain seq x y z
N MET A 1 -21.60 10.29 45.62
CA MET A 1 -20.80 11.42 45.10
C MET A 1 -20.06 10.93 43.87
N SER A 2 -20.46 11.36 42.67
CA SER A 2 -19.84 10.95 41.40
C SER A 2 -18.59 11.79 41.14
N THR A 3 -17.41 11.18 41.25
CA THR A 3 -16.14 11.81 40.85
C THR A 3 -16.00 11.73 39.34
N ILE A 4 -16.33 12.81 38.64
CA ILE A 4 -15.93 12.98 37.24
C ILE A 4 -14.45 13.37 37.27
N GLN A 5 -13.56 12.47 36.86
CA GLN A 5 -12.15 12.80 36.61
C GLN A 5 -12.09 13.64 35.34
N PHE A 6 -11.83 14.94 35.50
CA PHE A 6 -11.57 15.84 34.39
C PHE A 6 -10.19 15.51 33.81
N VAL A 7 -10.16 14.83 32.66
CA VAL A 7 -8.92 14.68 31.90
C VAL A 7 -8.65 16.02 31.22
N GLY A 8 -7.72 16.80 31.78
CA GLY A 8 -7.27 18.03 31.14
C GLY A 8 -6.62 17.71 29.79
N TYR A 9 -7.13 18.30 28.71
CA TYR A 9 -6.48 18.19 27.40
C TYR A 9 -5.19 19.01 27.42
N ALA A 10 -4.07 18.37 27.08
CA ALA A 10 -2.81 19.09 26.86
C ALA A 10 -2.98 19.95 25.59
N PRO A 11 -2.84 21.29 25.68
CA PRO A 11 -2.95 22.16 24.53
C PRO A 11 -1.85 21.81 23.53
N ASN A 12 -2.20 21.78 22.24
CA ASN A 12 -1.23 21.47 21.19
C ASN A 12 -0.05 22.46 21.25
N PRO A 13 1.17 22.01 21.58
CA PRO A 13 2.32 22.91 21.75
C PRO A 13 2.77 23.56 20.43
N ARG A 14 2.16 23.16 19.30
CA ARG A 14 2.38 23.66 17.95
C ARG A 14 1.20 24.46 17.41
N ALA A 15 0.18 24.76 18.21
CA ALA A 15 -1.05 25.44 17.79
C ALA A 15 -0.81 26.77 17.04
N HIS A 16 0.30 27.46 17.33
CA HIS A 16 0.68 28.73 16.72
C HIS A 16 1.79 28.61 15.66
N THR A 17 2.07 27.39 15.17
CA THR A 17 3.08 27.13 14.14
C THR A 17 2.43 26.57 12.88
N PRO A 18 3.05 26.67 11.70
CA PRO A 18 2.61 25.97 10.49
C PRO A 18 2.43 24.45 10.68
N LEU A 19 3.05 23.87 11.73
CA LEU A 19 2.95 22.46 12.11
C LEU A 19 1.76 22.16 13.05
N ALA A 20 0.83 23.10 13.26
CA ALA A 20 -0.32 22.91 14.16
C ALA A 20 -1.13 21.64 13.83
N CYS A 21 -1.29 21.32 12.55
CA CYS A 21 -2.05 20.16 12.08
C CYS A 21 -1.17 18.93 11.79
N PHE A 22 0.14 19.00 12.03
CA PHE A 22 1.07 17.93 11.67
C PHE A 22 0.89 16.69 12.59
N ASN A 23 0.64 15.52 12.00
CA ASN A 23 0.27 14.27 12.70
C ASN A 23 -1.01 14.36 13.56
N VAL A 24 -1.83 15.41 13.39
CA VAL A 24 -3.15 15.47 14.00
C VAL A 24 -4.12 14.75 13.08
N VAL A 25 -4.68 13.62 13.54
CA VAL A 25 -5.82 12.98 12.86
C VAL A 25 -7.04 13.83 13.18
N PRO A 26 -7.65 14.56 12.21
CA PRO A 26 -8.75 15.44 12.51
C PRO A 26 -9.98 14.58 12.83
N TYR A 27 -10.42 14.59 14.09
CA TYR A 27 -11.83 14.35 14.37
C TYR A 27 -12.55 15.64 13.98
N TYR A 28 -13.04 15.67 12.74
CA TYR A 28 -13.94 16.69 12.18
C TYR A 28 -13.57 18.15 12.52
N LEU A 29 -12.72 18.77 11.70
CA LEU A 29 -12.62 20.23 11.67
C LEU A 29 -13.48 20.73 10.51
N ASP A 30 -14.79 20.83 10.74
CA ASP A 30 -15.64 21.64 9.88
C ASP A 30 -15.36 23.12 10.20
N GLY A 31 -14.91 23.89 9.19
CA GLY A 31 -14.96 25.36 9.24
C GLY A 31 -13.67 26.15 9.39
N GLN A 32 -12.51 25.65 8.95
CA GLN A 32 -11.32 26.50 8.79
C GLN A 32 -11.00 26.69 7.31
N GLU A 33 -11.50 27.79 6.73
CA GLU A 33 -11.06 28.27 5.41
C GLU A 33 -9.60 28.73 5.53
N THR A 34 -8.69 28.05 4.83
CA THR A 34 -7.31 28.51 4.66
C THR A 34 -7.28 29.50 3.50
N CYS A 35 -6.82 30.73 3.75
CA CYS A 35 -6.49 31.68 2.70
C CYS A 35 -5.27 31.17 1.92
N ASP A 36 -5.48 30.72 0.68
CA ASP A 36 -4.41 30.33 -0.22
C ASP A 36 -3.84 31.58 -0.93
N GLU A 37 -2.58 31.92 -0.67
CA GLU A 37 -1.77 32.74 -1.57
C GLU A 37 -1.19 31.81 -2.66
N GLU A 38 -1.65 31.98 -3.91
CA GLU A 38 -1.13 31.25 -5.08
C GLU A 38 0.30 31.72 -5.44
N GLU A 39 1.32 31.20 -4.75
CA GLU A 39 2.70 31.25 -5.25
C GLU A 39 2.99 30.09 -6.22
N ALA A 40 3.66 30.39 -7.33
CA ALA A 40 4.03 29.41 -8.36
C ALA A 40 4.80 28.21 -7.75
N PRO A 41 4.48 26.95 -8.13
CA PRO A 41 5.04 25.78 -7.49
C PRO A 41 6.54 25.66 -7.81
N LEU A 42 7.38 25.90 -6.81
CA LEU A 42 8.79 25.49 -6.83
C LEU A 42 8.88 23.97 -7.12
N PRO A 43 9.90 23.50 -7.87
CA PRO A 43 10.05 22.09 -8.17
C PRO A 43 10.09 21.26 -6.89
N ALA A 44 9.28 20.20 -6.84
CA ALA A 44 9.15 19.34 -5.67
C ALA A 44 10.52 18.76 -5.28
N ILE A 45 11.05 19.18 -4.14
CA ILE A 45 12.35 18.69 -3.65
C ILE A 45 12.14 17.27 -3.11
N ILE A 46 12.61 16.26 -3.85
CA ILE A 46 12.58 14.86 -3.41
C ILE A 46 13.62 14.67 -2.29
N PRO A 47 13.22 14.21 -1.09
CA PRO A 47 14.15 13.94 -0.01
C PRO A 47 15.22 12.91 -0.41
N GLN A 48 16.44 13.04 0.12
CA GLN A 48 17.60 12.24 -0.28
C GLN A 48 17.34 10.72 -0.23
N PHE A 49 16.59 10.25 0.77
CA PHE A 49 16.28 8.84 0.97
C PHE A 49 15.28 8.24 -0.04
N TYR A 50 14.55 9.07 -0.81
CA TYR A 50 13.69 8.63 -1.91
C TYR A 50 14.33 8.79 -3.29
N ARG A 51 15.55 9.35 -3.36
CA ARG A 51 16.26 9.52 -4.63
C ARG A 51 16.78 8.18 -5.11
N LYS A 52 16.99 8.09 -6.43
CA LYS A 52 17.62 6.94 -7.06
C LYS A 52 18.99 6.67 -6.42
N LEU A 53 19.21 5.42 -6.03
CA LEU A 53 20.46 4.98 -5.41
C LEU A 53 21.50 4.67 -6.49
N GLU A 54 22.74 5.08 -6.23
CA GLU A 54 23.91 4.68 -7.00
C GLU A 54 24.51 3.43 -6.36
N LEU A 55 24.16 2.27 -6.92
CA LEU A 55 24.56 0.98 -6.36
C LEU A 55 25.81 0.48 -7.07
N ARG A 56 26.91 0.35 -6.33
CA ARG A 56 28.13 -0.27 -6.84
C ARG A 56 28.06 -1.78 -6.67
N ARG A 57 28.63 -2.48 -7.64
CA ARG A 57 28.70 -3.94 -7.68
C ARG A 57 30.15 -4.37 -7.62
N SER A 58 30.40 -5.46 -6.90
CA SER A 58 31.68 -6.14 -6.91
C SER A 58 31.92 -6.80 -8.28
N ARG A 59 33.15 -7.27 -8.53
CA ARG A 59 33.52 -8.02 -9.75
C ARG A 59 32.63 -9.25 -9.97
N ASN A 60 32.07 -9.79 -8.89
CA ASN A 60 31.21 -10.97 -8.90
C ASN A 60 29.72 -10.61 -9.17
N GLY A 61 29.41 -9.35 -9.51
CA GLY A 61 28.06 -8.89 -9.84
C GLY A 61 27.13 -8.61 -8.66
N LYS A 62 27.49 -9.07 -7.46
CA LYS A 62 26.79 -8.79 -6.18
C LYS A 62 26.94 -7.32 -5.77
N LEU A 63 25.98 -6.83 -4.99
CA LEU A 63 26.11 -5.53 -4.31
C LEU A 63 27.35 -5.54 -3.42
N ASP A 64 28.16 -4.48 -3.51
CA ASP A 64 29.34 -4.39 -2.65
C ASP A 64 28.95 -4.06 -1.19
N ASP A 65 29.75 -4.55 -0.24
CA ASP A 65 29.49 -4.38 1.19
C ASP A 65 29.51 -2.90 1.59
N ALA A 66 30.37 -2.10 0.94
CA ALA A 66 30.48 -0.67 1.19
C ALA A 66 29.18 0.09 0.85
N THR A 67 28.52 -0.26 -0.25
CA THR A 67 27.23 0.29 -0.69
C THR A 67 26.13 -0.14 0.26
N ILE A 68 26.11 -1.41 0.67
CA ILE A 68 25.13 -1.91 1.64
C ILE A 68 25.26 -1.13 2.96
N LEU A 69 26.47 -1.02 3.51
CA LEU A 69 26.73 -0.31 4.77
C LEU A 69 26.48 1.20 4.67
N LYS A 70 26.65 1.79 3.48
CA LYS A 70 26.32 3.20 3.20
C LYS A 70 24.82 3.47 3.33
N TYR A 71 23.98 2.61 2.74
CA TYR A 71 22.54 2.86 2.61
C TYR A 71 21.68 2.16 3.66
N ASN A 72 22.13 1.04 4.21
CA ASN A 72 21.37 0.24 5.16
C ASN A 72 22.16 0.02 6.46
N LYS A 73 21.70 0.69 7.52
CA LYS A 73 22.26 0.57 8.88
C LYS A 73 21.40 -0.28 9.80
N THR A 74 20.37 -0.92 9.25
CA THR A 74 19.42 -1.74 9.99
C THR A 74 19.76 -3.22 9.82
N ASP A 75 19.13 -4.06 10.64
CA ASP A 75 19.19 -5.52 10.50
C ASP A 75 18.13 -6.04 9.50
N HIS A 76 17.67 -5.20 8.57
CA HIS A 76 16.83 -5.65 7.46
C HIS A 76 17.71 -6.07 6.29
N VAL A 77 17.33 -7.16 5.62
CA VAL A 77 18.10 -7.68 4.49
C VAL A 77 17.94 -6.77 3.27
N PRO A 78 19.04 -6.27 2.67
CA PRO A 78 18.95 -5.53 1.42
C PRO A 78 18.56 -6.46 0.27
N MET A 79 17.87 -5.94 -0.74
CA MET A 79 17.48 -6.72 -1.91
C MET A 79 18.36 -6.38 -3.10
N GLU A 80 18.74 -7.38 -3.89
CA GLU A 80 19.42 -7.17 -5.16
C GLU A 80 18.49 -6.49 -6.17
N THR A 81 19.02 -5.47 -6.84
CA THR A 81 18.27 -4.68 -7.81
C THR A 81 18.65 -5.06 -9.24
N SER A 82 17.64 -5.27 -10.07
CA SER A 82 17.71 -5.44 -11.52
C SER A 82 16.45 -4.82 -12.10
N THR A 83 16.41 -4.61 -13.43
CA THR A 83 15.25 -3.99 -14.09
C THR A 83 13.92 -4.67 -13.73
N SER A 84 13.91 -6.01 -13.63
CA SER A 84 12.73 -6.80 -13.27
C SER A 84 12.46 -6.88 -11.76
N SER A 85 13.47 -6.68 -10.91
CA SER A 85 13.29 -6.79 -9.46
C SER A 85 12.79 -5.50 -8.82
N MET A 86 12.87 -4.35 -9.50
CA MET A 86 12.40 -3.06 -8.97
C MET A 86 10.92 -3.07 -8.58
N ILE A 87 10.08 -3.82 -9.28
CA ILE A 87 8.65 -3.97 -9.00
C ILE A 87 8.39 -5.18 -8.08
N THR A 88 9.11 -6.28 -8.33
CA THR A 88 8.92 -7.53 -7.58
C THR A 88 9.37 -7.43 -6.12
N ASN A 89 10.48 -6.74 -5.84
CA ASN A 89 11.04 -6.62 -4.49
C ASN A 89 10.08 -5.94 -3.50
N PRO A 90 9.45 -4.79 -3.81
CA PRO A 90 8.43 -4.20 -2.95
C PRO A 90 7.26 -5.15 -2.63
N ILE A 91 6.78 -5.92 -3.61
CA ILE A 91 5.70 -6.89 -3.42
C ILE A 91 6.13 -7.97 -2.43
N VAL A 92 7.30 -8.57 -2.65
CA VAL A 92 7.88 -9.60 -1.78
C VAL A 92 8.05 -9.09 -0.35
N LEU A 93 8.65 -7.90 -0.17
CA LEU A 93 8.89 -7.33 1.15
C LEU A 93 7.58 -7.00 1.87
N THR A 94 6.57 -6.49 1.15
CA THR A 94 5.25 -6.22 1.72
C THR A 94 4.62 -7.50 2.26
N LEU A 95 4.63 -8.58 1.47
CA LEU A 95 4.09 -9.87 1.88
C LEU A 95 4.89 -10.51 3.02
N PHE A 96 6.23 -10.43 2.97
CA PHE A 96 7.13 -10.97 3.99
C PHE A 96 6.89 -10.36 5.38
N HIS A 97 6.55 -9.07 5.42
CA HIS A 97 6.33 -8.36 6.68
C HIS A 97 4.94 -8.56 7.28
N ILE A 98 4.05 -9.30 6.62
CA ILE A 98 2.73 -9.69 7.14
C ILE A 98 2.86 -11.11 7.72
N PRO A 99 2.94 -11.29 9.06
CA PRO A 99 3.31 -12.58 9.65
C PRO A 99 2.37 -13.73 9.30
N ALA A 100 1.05 -13.46 9.23
CA ALA A 100 0.05 -14.46 8.88
C ALA A 100 0.25 -15.01 7.46
N LEU A 101 0.53 -14.13 6.49
CA LEU A 101 0.84 -14.53 5.11
C LEU A 101 2.21 -15.20 5.04
N ARG A 102 3.24 -14.62 5.66
CA ARG A 102 4.58 -15.20 5.67
C ARG A 102 4.57 -16.64 6.17
N ASN A 103 3.92 -16.92 7.30
CA ASN A 103 3.90 -18.25 7.88
C ASN A 103 3.17 -19.27 6.98
N LEU A 104 2.10 -18.83 6.31
CA LEU A 104 1.36 -19.65 5.36
C LEU A 104 2.17 -19.95 4.10
N PHE A 105 2.91 -18.97 3.58
CA PHE A 105 3.81 -19.19 2.47
C PHE A 105 4.95 -20.14 2.85
N LEU A 106 5.55 -19.95 4.03
CA LEU A 106 6.65 -20.79 4.53
C LEU A 106 6.27 -22.26 4.77
N SER A 107 4.98 -22.60 4.84
CA SER A 107 4.51 -23.98 4.99
C SER A 107 4.27 -24.72 3.68
N HIS A 108 4.21 -24.00 2.55
CA HIS A 108 3.83 -24.58 1.27
C HIS A 108 5.05 -25.06 0.48
N ILE A 109 5.02 -26.34 0.09
CA ILE A 109 5.98 -26.92 -0.84
C ILE A 109 5.28 -27.98 -1.69
N CYS A 110 5.51 -27.97 -3.00
CA CYS A 110 4.91 -28.93 -3.93
C CYS A 110 5.89 -29.30 -5.06
N GLU A 111 5.45 -30.19 -5.95
CA GLU A 111 6.24 -30.72 -7.07
C GLU A 111 6.26 -29.80 -8.31
N ASP A 112 5.43 -28.75 -8.34
CA ASP A 112 5.43 -27.77 -9.44
C ASP A 112 6.65 -26.84 -9.34
N GLU A 113 7.60 -27.03 -10.26
CA GLU A 113 8.85 -26.26 -10.37
C GLU A 113 8.62 -24.74 -10.38
N HIS A 114 7.52 -24.28 -10.99
CA HIS A 114 7.23 -22.86 -11.19
C HIS A 114 6.15 -22.33 -10.24
N CYS A 115 5.81 -23.09 -9.19
CA CYS A 115 4.83 -22.68 -8.20
C CYS A 115 5.23 -21.38 -7.50
N LEU A 116 4.45 -20.31 -7.70
CA LEU A 116 4.76 -18.99 -7.15
C LEU A 116 4.71 -18.94 -5.61
N ALA A 117 3.90 -19.80 -4.98
CA ALA A 117 3.89 -19.92 -3.52
C ALA A 117 5.20 -20.53 -2.98
N CYS A 118 5.72 -21.59 -3.63
CA CYS A 118 7.03 -22.16 -3.29
C CYS A 118 8.17 -21.15 -3.53
N GLN A 119 8.10 -20.39 -4.63
CA GLN A 119 9.12 -19.38 -4.91
C GLN A 119 9.11 -18.22 -3.90
N LEU A 120 7.93 -17.82 -3.40
CA LEU A 120 7.82 -16.88 -2.29
C LEU A 120 8.42 -17.45 -1.00
N ASP A 121 8.11 -18.72 -0.68
CA ASP A 121 8.69 -19.44 0.45
C ASP A 121 10.23 -19.41 0.42
N PHE A 122 10.85 -19.81 -0.70
CA PHE A 122 12.31 -19.79 -0.85
C PHE A 122 12.90 -18.39 -0.64
N VAL A 123 12.28 -17.35 -1.21
CA VAL A 123 12.74 -15.97 -1.02
C VAL A 123 12.59 -15.54 0.45
N PHE A 124 11.50 -15.93 1.13
CA PHE A 124 11.28 -15.60 2.54
C PHE A 124 12.27 -16.30 3.48
N ARG A 125 12.67 -17.55 3.18
CA ARG A 125 13.76 -18.22 3.90
C ARG A 125 15.08 -17.50 3.67
N ILE A 126 15.41 -17.13 2.43
CA ILE A 126 16.62 -16.34 2.12
C ILE A 126 16.65 -15.02 2.90
N ILE A 127 15.54 -14.28 2.95
CA ILE A 127 15.43 -13.03 3.73
C ILE A 127 15.60 -13.29 5.23
N SER A 128 15.06 -14.40 5.74
CA SER A 128 15.18 -14.74 7.17
C SER A 128 16.61 -15.13 7.55
N ASP A 129 17.28 -15.92 6.71
CA ASP A 129 18.63 -16.43 6.95
C ASP A 129 19.69 -15.33 6.80
N LYS A 130 19.59 -14.51 5.75
CA LYS A 130 20.55 -13.45 5.46
C LYS A 130 20.52 -12.28 6.43
N ARG A 131 19.51 -12.21 7.31
CA ARG A 131 19.39 -11.18 8.35
C ARG A 131 20.66 -11.05 9.19
N LYS A 132 21.35 -12.16 9.42
CA LYS A 132 22.57 -12.22 10.24
C LYS A 132 23.85 -11.96 9.44
N LEU A 133 23.81 -12.13 8.11
CA LEU A 133 24.98 -12.16 7.24
C LEU A 133 25.27 -10.82 6.55
N LYS A 134 24.37 -9.83 6.66
CA LYS A 134 24.46 -8.52 5.96
C LYS A 134 24.63 -8.64 4.43
N GLU A 135 24.22 -9.77 3.86
CA GLU A 135 24.22 -10.00 2.43
C GLU A 135 22.89 -9.60 1.79
N ALA A 136 22.91 -9.27 0.49
CA ALA A 136 21.69 -9.01 -0.24
C ALA A 136 20.91 -10.29 -0.61
N ALA A 137 19.59 -10.26 -0.50
CA ALA A 137 18.69 -11.30 -0.98
C ALA A 137 18.29 -11.06 -2.44
N SER A 138 18.06 -12.15 -3.18
CA SER A 138 17.73 -12.10 -4.60
C SER A 138 16.40 -12.79 -4.88
N CYS A 139 15.53 -12.15 -5.67
CA CYS A 139 14.26 -12.71 -6.13
C CYS A 139 14.35 -13.34 -7.54
N ALA A 140 15.56 -13.60 -8.04
CA ALA A 140 15.77 -13.98 -9.45
C ALA A 140 14.96 -15.22 -9.87
N ASN A 141 14.84 -16.22 -8.99
CA ASN A 141 14.07 -17.44 -9.28
C ASN A 141 12.56 -17.17 -9.31
N LEU A 142 12.03 -16.40 -8.35
CA LEU A 142 10.65 -15.94 -8.36
C LEU A 142 10.33 -15.14 -9.63
N ILE A 143 11.23 -14.23 -10.05
CA ILE A 143 11.07 -13.46 -11.29
C ILE A 143 11.01 -14.39 -12.50
N ARG A 144 11.86 -15.43 -12.56
CA ARG A 144 11.82 -16.42 -13.64
C ARG A 144 10.49 -17.15 -13.67
N SER A 145 9.99 -17.62 -12.53
CA SER A 145 8.69 -18.30 -12.45
C SER A 145 7.51 -17.37 -12.77
N LEU A 146 7.59 -16.09 -12.40
CA LEU A 146 6.60 -15.08 -12.80
C LEU A 146 6.55 -14.92 -14.32
N VAL A 147 7.71 -14.87 -15.00
CA VAL A 147 7.77 -14.81 -16.47
C VAL A 147 7.17 -16.07 -17.09
N VAL A 148 7.50 -17.26 -16.58
CA VAL A 148 6.96 -18.54 -17.08
C VAL A 148 5.46 -18.64 -16.90
N SER A 149 4.92 -18.14 -15.79
CA SER A 149 3.48 -18.15 -15.51
C SER A 149 2.66 -17.28 -16.48
N GLY A 150 3.29 -16.35 -17.20
CA GLY A 150 2.68 -15.61 -18.32
C GLY A 150 1.53 -14.66 -17.99
N GLY A 151 1.18 -14.43 -16.72
CA GLY A 151 -0.04 -13.68 -16.35
C GLY A 151 0.13 -12.17 -16.19
N SER A 152 1.35 -11.65 -16.05
CA SER A 152 1.63 -10.21 -16.00
C SER A 152 3.07 -9.93 -16.43
N PRO A 153 3.35 -8.81 -17.12
CA PRO A 153 4.73 -8.38 -17.33
C PRO A 153 5.40 -8.11 -15.98
N VAL A 154 6.70 -8.39 -15.91
CA VAL A 154 7.55 -8.09 -14.74
C VAL A 154 8.27 -6.74 -14.91
N VAL A 155 8.31 -6.22 -16.14
CA VAL A 155 8.89 -4.93 -16.51
C VAL A 155 7.86 -4.12 -17.27
N GLY A 156 7.66 -2.87 -16.87
CA GLY A 156 6.70 -1.96 -17.49
C GLY A 156 6.52 -0.69 -16.66
N PRO A 157 5.47 0.11 -16.96
CA PRO A 157 5.13 1.26 -16.15
C PRO A 157 4.84 0.84 -14.71
N VAL A 158 5.50 1.47 -13.73
CA VAL A 158 5.55 0.99 -12.34
C VAL A 158 4.15 0.81 -11.74
N THR A 159 3.24 1.78 -11.92
CA THR A 159 1.91 1.75 -11.29
C THR A 159 1.05 0.59 -11.81
N THR A 160 0.89 0.50 -13.13
CA THR A 160 0.07 -0.55 -13.76
C THR A 160 0.67 -1.93 -13.57
N THR A 161 1.99 -2.03 -13.70
CA THR A 161 2.71 -3.31 -13.64
C THR A 161 2.74 -3.85 -12.21
N THR A 162 2.87 -2.99 -11.19
CA THR A 162 2.79 -3.41 -9.77
C THR A 162 1.41 -3.97 -9.46
N GLN A 163 0.34 -3.28 -9.88
CA GLN A 163 -1.04 -3.70 -9.64
C GLN A 163 -1.36 -5.05 -10.32
N SER A 164 -1.01 -5.20 -11.60
CA SER A 164 -1.25 -6.44 -12.35
C SER A 164 -0.42 -7.60 -11.81
N LEU A 165 0.86 -7.35 -11.48
CA LEU A 165 1.76 -8.39 -10.98
C LEU A 165 1.33 -8.86 -9.59
N PHE A 166 0.94 -7.94 -8.69
CA PHE A 166 0.44 -8.30 -7.36
C PHE A 166 -0.85 -9.13 -7.45
N THR A 167 -1.79 -8.70 -8.29
CA THR A 167 -3.06 -9.41 -8.50
C THR A 167 -2.82 -10.82 -9.08
N HIS A 168 -1.97 -10.93 -10.09
CA HIS A 168 -1.59 -12.21 -10.67
C HIS A 168 -0.92 -13.14 -9.65
N LEU A 169 0.05 -12.63 -8.89
CA LEU A 169 0.75 -13.38 -7.84
C LEU A 169 -0.24 -13.94 -6.81
N MET A 170 -1.13 -13.10 -6.28
CA MET A 170 -2.11 -13.54 -5.26
C MET A 170 -3.12 -14.54 -5.83
N ASN A 171 -3.57 -14.37 -7.08
CA ASN A 171 -4.46 -15.31 -7.74
C ASN A 171 -3.78 -16.66 -8.00
N ALA A 172 -2.51 -16.65 -8.41
CA ALA A 172 -1.73 -17.87 -8.62
C ALA A 172 -1.48 -18.60 -7.29
N VAL A 173 -1.11 -17.89 -6.24
CA VAL A 173 -1.00 -18.41 -4.87
C VAL A 173 -2.31 -19.09 -4.44
N ASN A 174 -3.44 -18.40 -4.63
CA ASN A 174 -4.74 -18.94 -4.23
C ASN A 174 -5.10 -20.23 -4.98
N LYS A 175 -4.62 -20.38 -6.22
CA LYS A 175 -4.77 -21.61 -7.01
C LYS A 175 -3.82 -22.73 -6.58
N SER A 176 -2.63 -22.39 -6.08
CA SER A 176 -1.64 -23.37 -5.62
C SER A 176 -1.99 -24.01 -4.28
N PHE A 177 -2.69 -23.28 -3.40
CA PHE A 177 -3.11 -23.81 -2.11
C PHE A 177 -4.33 -24.73 -2.23
N VAL A 178 -4.25 -25.90 -1.59
CA VAL A 178 -5.30 -26.92 -1.60
C VAL A 178 -5.65 -27.32 -0.16
N GLY A 179 -6.89 -27.73 0.08
CA GLY A 179 -7.33 -28.23 1.38
C GLY A 179 -7.24 -27.18 2.49
N ASP A 180 -6.53 -27.51 3.58
CA ASP A 180 -6.38 -26.68 4.78
C ASP A 180 -5.67 -25.34 4.50
N GLU A 181 -4.67 -25.31 3.60
CA GLU A 181 -3.96 -24.08 3.23
C GLU A 181 -4.90 -23.05 2.57
N SER A 182 -5.78 -23.54 1.68
CA SER A 182 -6.76 -22.70 0.99
C SER A 182 -7.78 -22.12 1.96
N GLN A 183 -8.25 -22.92 2.92
CA GLN A 183 -9.17 -22.46 3.97
C GLN A 183 -8.53 -21.41 4.88
N LYS A 184 -7.25 -21.62 5.26
CA LYS A 184 -6.48 -20.64 6.02
C LYS A 184 -6.31 -19.34 5.26
N LEU A 185 -5.92 -19.38 3.98
CA LEU A 185 -5.78 -18.18 3.15
C LEU A 185 -7.10 -17.42 3.05
N ALA A 186 -8.20 -18.13 2.78
CA ALA A 186 -9.54 -17.58 2.71
C ALA A 186 -9.93 -16.89 4.02
N SER A 187 -9.68 -17.53 5.17
CA SER A 187 -10.00 -16.96 6.48
C SER A 187 -9.24 -15.66 6.80
N ILE A 188 -8.07 -15.45 6.17
CA ILE A 188 -7.19 -14.31 6.41
C ILE A 188 -7.49 -13.14 5.46
N LEU A 189 -7.85 -13.43 4.21
CA LEU A 189 -7.97 -12.43 3.13
C LEU A 189 -9.37 -12.24 2.55
N GLU A 190 -10.28 -13.22 2.69
CA GLU A 190 -11.63 -13.10 2.12
C GLU A 190 -12.57 -12.36 3.07
N SER A 191 -13.11 -11.24 2.57
CA SER A 191 -14.25 -10.57 3.19
C SER A 191 -15.55 -11.12 2.61
N GLU A 192 -16.56 -11.30 3.45
CA GLU A 192 -17.87 -11.83 3.08
C GLU A 192 -18.87 -10.67 2.99
N LEU A 193 -19.55 -10.56 1.84
CA LEU A 193 -20.52 -9.53 1.55
C LEU A 193 -21.82 -10.16 1.04
N THR A 194 -22.95 -9.57 1.39
CA THR A 194 -24.24 -9.87 0.76
C THR A 194 -24.53 -8.85 -0.32
N VAL A 195 -24.79 -9.33 -1.53
CA VAL A 195 -25.18 -8.55 -2.69
C VAL A 195 -26.70 -8.61 -2.83
N LEU A 196 -27.34 -7.45 -2.74
CA LEU A 196 -28.77 -7.30 -2.93
C LEU A 196 -29.02 -6.72 -4.33
N LYS A 197 -29.73 -7.47 -5.16
CA LYS A 197 -30.11 -7.10 -6.53
C LYS A 197 -31.62 -6.86 -6.57
N ARG A 198 -32.03 -5.61 -6.77
CA ARG A 198 -33.43 -5.22 -6.92
C ARG A 198 -33.76 -4.97 -8.39
N CYS A 199 -34.79 -5.62 -8.91
CA CYS A 199 -35.28 -5.33 -10.26
C CYS A 199 -36.00 -3.98 -10.28
N ILE A 200 -35.61 -3.06 -11.17
CA ILE A 200 -36.25 -1.74 -11.27
C ILE A 200 -37.68 -1.86 -11.80
N ARG A 201 -37.97 -2.89 -12.62
CA ARG A 201 -39.30 -3.08 -13.23
C ARG A 201 -40.32 -3.68 -12.26
N CYS A 202 -40.02 -4.82 -11.65
CA CYS A 202 -40.97 -5.55 -10.78
C CYS A 202 -40.68 -5.43 -9.29
N SER A 203 -39.62 -4.71 -8.89
CA SER A 203 -39.17 -4.58 -7.49
C SER A 203 -38.77 -5.88 -6.77
N GLU A 204 -38.67 -7.01 -7.47
CA GLU A 204 -38.16 -8.26 -6.91
C GLU A 204 -36.74 -8.08 -6.34
N LEU A 205 -36.51 -8.61 -5.14
CA LEU A 205 -35.23 -8.52 -4.44
C LEU A 205 -34.58 -9.90 -4.37
N ASN A 206 -33.39 -10.03 -4.95
CA ASN A 206 -32.56 -11.23 -4.83
C ASN A 206 -31.33 -10.93 -3.98
N ALA A 207 -31.05 -11.81 -3.02
CA ALA A 207 -29.83 -11.77 -2.23
C ALA A 207 -28.89 -12.89 -2.67
N SER A 208 -27.60 -12.59 -2.78
CA SER A 208 -26.55 -13.57 -3.04
C SER A 208 -25.30 -13.23 -2.26
N ASP A 209 -24.54 -14.23 -1.85
CA ASP A 209 -23.26 -14.03 -1.16
C ASP A 209 -22.11 -13.81 -2.16
N GLU A 210 -21.22 -12.88 -1.83
CA GLU A 210 -20.03 -12.52 -2.59
C GLU A 210 -18.84 -12.51 -1.63
N ARG A 211 -17.74 -13.17 -2.02
CA ARG A 211 -16.47 -13.09 -1.30
C ARG A 211 -15.50 -12.19 -2.05
N LYS A 212 -14.85 -11.29 -1.34
CA LYS A 212 -13.88 -10.36 -1.91
C LYS A 212 -12.55 -10.42 -1.18
N THR A 213 -11.49 -10.68 -1.94
CA THR A 213 -10.10 -10.61 -1.48
C THR A 213 -9.52 -9.20 -1.65
N PHE A 214 -9.89 -8.51 -2.74
CA PHE A 214 -9.42 -7.18 -3.09
C PHE A 214 -10.53 -6.14 -2.92
N ILE A 215 -10.18 -5.00 -2.33
CA ILE A 215 -11.05 -3.83 -2.23
C ILE A 215 -10.47 -2.72 -3.10
N SER A 216 -11.03 -2.55 -4.29
CA SER A 216 -10.67 -1.47 -5.19
C SER A 216 -11.38 -0.18 -4.80
N LEU A 217 -10.61 0.87 -4.51
CA LEU A 217 -11.13 2.18 -4.16
C LEU A 217 -11.72 2.88 -5.39
N ASN A 218 -12.82 3.59 -5.17
CA ASN A 218 -13.43 4.49 -6.13
C ASN A 218 -13.41 5.91 -5.57
N TYR A 219 -12.98 6.86 -6.39
CA TYR A 219 -12.78 8.24 -5.98
C TYR A 219 -13.90 9.11 -6.54
N PRO A 220 -14.68 9.81 -5.69
CA PRO A 220 -15.73 10.70 -6.15
C PRO A 220 -15.13 11.95 -6.81
N GLU A 221 -15.77 12.48 -7.86
CA GLU A 221 -15.28 13.65 -8.60
C GLU A 221 -15.42 14.98 -7.82
N ALA A 222 -16.28 15.04 -6.80
CA ALA A 222 -16.80 16.30 -6.26
C ALA A 222 -16.64 16.49 -4.74
N ALA A 223 -15.56 16.05 -4.11
CA ALA A 223 -15.43 16.22 -2.66
C ALA A 223 -14.08 16.80 -2.21
N GLU A 224 -14.16 17.92 -1.50
CA GLU A 224 -13.03 18.74 -1.10
C GLU A 224 -12.17 18.07 -0.03
N GLN A 225 -12.68 17.36 0.97
CA GLN A 225 -11.82 16.56 1.86
C GLN A 225 -12.48 15.23 2.19
N ARG A 226 -11.79 14.12 1.92
CA ARG A 226 -12.29 12.78 2.24
C ARG A 226 -11.21 11.97 2.93
N SER A 227 -11.55 11.43 4.08
CA SER A 227 -10.69 10.48 4.80
C SER A 227 -10.63 9.14 4.06
N MET A 228 -9.56 8.38 4.30
CA MET A 228 -9.41 7.01 3.82
C MET A 228 -10.61 6.13 4.23
N SER A 229 -11.14 6.32 5.44
CA SER A 229 -12.30 5.59 5.94
C SER A 229 -13.54 5.79 5.07
N TYR A 230 -13.78 7.03 4.62
CA TYR A 230 -14.89 7.33 3.72
C TYR A 230 -14.73 6.61 2.37
N LEU A 231 -13.54 6.63 1.78
CA LEU A 231 -13.26 5.95 0.51
C LEU A 231 -13.47 4.43 0.65
N LEU A 232 -13.01 3.86 1.76
CA LEU A 232 -13.14 2.44 2.04
C LEU A 232 -14.60 2.03 2.24
N GLU A 233 -15.38 2.81 3.00
CA GLU A 233 -16.82 2.58 3.20
C GLU A 233 -17.57 2.59 1.86
N LYS A 234 -17.28 3.58 0.99
CA LYS A 234 -17.88 3.67 -0.34
C LYS A 234 -17.48 2.51 -1.25
N ALA A 235 -16.24 2.04 -1.17
CA ALA A 235 -15.76 0.90 -1.93
C ALA A 235 -16.45 -0.41 -1.50
N LEU A 236 -16.62 -0.61 -0.19
CA LEU A 236 -17.28 -1.78 0.38
C LEU A 236 -18.78 -1.81 0.10
N HIS A 237 -19.44 -0.65 0.20
CA HIS A 237 -20.88 -0.49 -0.03
C HIS A 237 -21.22 0.01 -1.44
N ALA A 238 -20.36 -0.28 -2.42
CA ALA A 238 -20.51 0.19 -3.78
C ALA A 238 -21.90 -0.13 -4.34
N LYS A 239 -22.64 0.93 -4.68
CA LYS A 239 -23.92 0.88 -5.38
C LYS A 239 -23.67 0.89 -6.88
N GLY A 240 -24.44 0.12 -7.63
CA GLY A 240 -24.32 0.08 -9.09
C GLY A 240 -25.61 -0.34 -9.75
N GLN A 241 -25.66 -0.16 -11.07
CA GLN A 241 -26.73 -0.66 -11.92
C GLN A 241 -26.13 -1.53 -13.00
N HIS A 242 -26.76 -2.65 -13.30
CA HIS A 242 -26.42 -3.49 -14.44
C HIS A 242 -27.69 -3.98 -15.14
N GLN A 243 -27.58 -4.34 -16.42
CA GLN A 243 -28.67 -5.00 -17.13
C GLN A 243 -28.54 -6.50 -16.96
N GLY A 244 -29.63 -7.17 -16.64
CA GLY A 244 -29.65 -8.62 -16.47
C GLY A 244 -31.07 -9.20 -16.53
N PRO A 245 -31.20 -10.52 -16.75
CA PRO A 245 -32.50 -11.19 -16.72
C PRO A 245 -33.04 -11.21 -15.28
N CYS A 246 -34.31 -10.85 -15.11
CA CYS A 246 -35.01 -11.01 -13.84
C CYS A 246 -35.75 -12.34 -13.81
N ALA A 247 -35.54 -13.17 -12.78
CA ALA A 247 -36.21 -14.46 -12.64
C ALA A 247 -37.73 -14.34 -12.43
N SER A 248 -38.19 -13.26 -11.78
CA SER A 248 -39.60 -13.04 -11.43
C SER A 248 -40.43 -12.52 -12.62
N CYS A 249 -39.94 -11.53 -13.36
CA CYS A 249 -40.65 -10.99 -14.52
C CYS A 249 -40.17 -11.51 -15.88
N SER A 250 -39.22 -12.46 -15.88
CA SER A 250 -38.62 -13.11 -17.07
C SER A 250 -38.17 -12.16 -18.19
N VAL A 251 -37.89 -10.90 -17.85
CA VAL A 251 -37.49 -9.85 -18.80
C VAL A 251 -36.15 -9.28 -18.38
N THR A 252 -35.27 -9.09 -19.36
CA THR A 252 -34.02 -8.35 -19.16
C THR A 252 -34.34 -6.91 -18.81
N SER A 253 -33.97 -6.50 -17.60
CA SER A 253 -34.20 -5.16 -17.09
C SER A 253 -32.96 -4.64 -16.39
N ARG A 254 -32.98 -3.37 -16.01
CA ARG A 254 -31.96 -2.77 -15.15
C ARG A 254 -32.20 -3.24 -13.72
N MET A 255 -31.12 -3.64 -13.07
CA MET A 255 -31.10 -4.16 -11.71
C MET A 255 -30.23 -3.24 -10.85
N ASP A 256 -30.80 -2.69 -9.77
CA ASP A 256 -30.06 -1.96 -8.74
C ASP A 256 -29.30 -2.95 -7.87
N VAL A 257 -28.00 -2.73 -7.71
CA VAL A 257 -27.12 -3.58 -6.92
C VAL A 257 -26.61 -2.77 -5.73
N THR A 258 -26.80 -3.32 -4.54
CA THR A 258 -26.21 -2.80 -3.31
C THR A 258 -25.46 -3.90 -2.60
N ARG A 259 -24.38 -3.54 -1.89
CA ARG A 259 -23.56 -4.49 -1.13
C ARG A 259 -23.59 -4.16 0.34
N ARG A 260 -23.65 -5.20 1.17
CA ARG A 260 -23.56 -5.11 2.62
C ARG A 260 -22.47 -6.03 3.10
N VAL A 261 -21.53 -5.50 3.87
CA VAL A 261 -20.46 -6.27 4.48
C VAL A 261 -21.06 -7.10 5.61
N GLN A 262 -20.83 -8.42 5.58
CA GLN A 262 -21.17 -9.32 6.68
C GLN A 262 -19.98 -9.52 7.60
N LYS A 263 -18.81 -9.74 7.01
CA LYS A 263 -17.56 -9.97 7.73
C LYS A 263 -16.38 -9.41 6.94
N LEU A 264 -15.50 -8.71 7.63
CA LEU A 264 -14.23 -8.23 7.05
C LEU A 264 -13.12 -9.24 7.32
N ALA A 265 -12.24 -9.39 6.34
CA ALA A 265 -11.02 -10.16 6.49
C ALA A 265 -10.08 -9.47 7.51
N PRO A 266 -9.32 -10.24 8.31
CA PRO A 266 -8.29 -9.69 9.18
C PRO A 266 -7.24 -8.84 8.44
N ILE A 267 -6.94 -9.19 7.19
CA ILE A 267 -6.01 -8.44 6.33
C ILE A 267 -6.77 -7.97 5.09
N LEU A 268 -6.83 -6.65 4.91
CA LEU A 268 -7.48 -6.03 3.77
C LEU A 268 -6.46 -5.66 2.70
N LEU A 269 -6.59 -6.23 1.50
CA LEU A 269 -5.82 -5.84 0.33
C LEU A 269 -6.56 -4.71 -0.39
N ILE A 270 -6.03 -3.50 -0.28
CA ILE A 270 -6.65 -2.30 -0.83
C ILE A 270 -5.93 -1.91 -2.12
N ASP A 271 -6.70 -1.88 -3.21
CA ASP A 271 -6.22 -1.42 -4.49
C ASP A 271 -6.63 0.05 -4.67
N THR A 272 -5.62 0.92 -4.74
CA THR A 272 -5.82 2.36 -4.90
C THR A 272 -6.11 2.75 -6.35
N ASN A 273 -6.11 1.83 -7.31
CA ASN A 273 -6.36 2.11 -8.72
C ASN A 273 -5.46 3.23 -9.29
N ALA A 274 -4.23 3.37 -8.79
CA ALA A 274 -3.31 4.46 -9.17
C ALA A 274 -2.87 4.44 -10.65
N SER A 275 -3.33 3.47 -11.44
CA SER A 275 -3.18 3.42 -12.90
C SER A 275 -3.99 4.51 -13.62
N SER A 276 -5.09 4.99 -13.03
CA SER A 276 -5.87 6.09 -13.59
C SER A 276 -5.29 7.45 -13.18
N PRO A 277 -4.97 8.36 -14.12
CA PRO A 277 -4.37 9.66 -13.80
C PRO A 277 -5.29 10.49 -12.89
N LYS A 278 -6.62 10.40 -13.08
CA LYS A 278 -7.63 11.07 -12.24
C LYS A 278 -7.48 10.72 -10.76
N PHE A 279 -7.10 9.48 -10.46
CA PHE A 279 -6.98 9.01 -9.07
C PHE A 279 -5.65 9.41 -8.44
N SER A 280 -4.59 9.53 -9.24
CA SER A 280 -3.33 10.15 -8.79
C SER A 280 -3.56 11.63 -8.42
N GLU A 281 -4.26 12.38 -9.28
CA GLU A 281 -4.61 13.78 -9.03
C GLU A 281 -5.44 13.95 -7.76
N PHE A 282 -6.36 13.02 -7.47
CA PHE A 282 -7.12 13.03 -6.22
C PHE A 282 -6.19 13.00 -4.99
N TRP A 283 -5.22 12.08 -4.96
CA TRP A 283 -4.26 12.00 -3.85
C TRP A 283 -3.34 13.20 -3.77
N GLU A 284 -2.91 13.75 -4.91
CA GLU A 284 -2.14 14.99 -4.95
C GLU A 284 -2.92 16.18 -4.36
N LYS A 285 -4.20 16.32 -4.70
CA LYS A 285 -5.07 17.36 -4.12
C LYS A 285 -5.26 17.17 -2.62
N GLN A 286 -5.61 15.95 -2.18
CA GLN A 286 -5.78 15.65 -0.75
C GLN A 286 -4.48 15.88 0.04
N LEU A 287 -3.32 15.56 -0.53
CA LEU A 287 -2.02 15.85 0.08
C LEU A 287 -1.77 17.35 0.21
N LYS A 288 -2.04 18.16 -0.83
CA LYS A 288 -1.91 19.62 -0.74
C LYS A 288 -2.79 20.23 0.35
N MET A 289 -4.00 19.71 0.52
CA MET A 289 -4.94 20.19 1.53
C MET A 289 -4.60 19.75 2.96
N SER A 290 -3.97 18.58 3.12
CA SER A 290 -3.62 18.01 4.44
C SER A 290 -2.20 18.36 4.89
N GLU A 291 -1.29 18.68 3.97
CA GLU A 291 0.09 19.01 4.28
C GLU A 291 0.35 20.52 4.10
N ALA A 292 0.27 21.29 5.18
CA ALA A 292 1.03 22.53 5.29
C ALA A 292 2.53 22.19 5.43
N ARG A 293 3.20 21.86 4.32
CA ARG A 293 4.63 21.54 4.35
C ARG A 293 5.43 22.80 4.72
N PRO A 294 6.25 22.79 5.77
CA PRO A 294 7.29 23.80 5.91
C PRO A 294 8.19 23.72 4.69
N ARG A 295 8.61 24.87 4.14
CA ARG A 295 9.53 24.93 3.00
C ARG A 295 10.79 24.10 3.35
N TYR A 296 10.98 22.95 2.71
CA TYR A 296 12.20 22.16 2.87
C TYR A 296 13.35 22.99 2.28
N ARG A 297 14.19 23.56 3.14
CA ARG A 297 15.43 24.20 2.69
C ARG A 297 16.47 23.11 2.42
N LEU A 298 17.07 23.15 1.24
CA LEU A 298 18.26 22.37 0.94
C LEU A 298 19.31 22.67 2.04
N PRO A 299 19.85 21.65 2.72
CA PRO A 299 20.93 21.87 3.68
C PRO A 299 22.13 22.52 2.97
N ASP A 300 22.74 23.53 3.59
CA ASP A 300 23.93 24.24 3.03
C ASP A 300 25.15 23.33 2.83
N LYS A 301 25.13 22.15 3.46
CA LYS A 301 26.13 21.09 3.26
C LYS A 301 25.42 19.82 2.87
N GLU A 302 25.89 19.16 1.82
CA GLU A 302 25.51 17.78 1.54
C GLU A 302 25.76 16.94 2.81
N CYS A 303 24.80 16.09 3.18
CA CYS A 303 24.99 15.11 4.24
C CYS A 303 26.04 14.08 3.78
N SER A 304 27.31 14.45 3.87
CA SER A 304 28.44 13.54 3.71
C SER A 304 28.48 12.67 4.96
N LEU A 305 28.27 11.37 4.78
CA LEU A 305 28.43 10.36 5.83
C LEU A 305 29.91 10.11 6.19
N GLU A 306 30.83 10.95 5.73
CA GLU A 306 32.25 10.79 5.96
C GLU A 306 32.67 11.48 7.25
N CYS A 307 33.24 10.67 8.14
CA CYS A 307 34.03 11.03 9.31
C CYS A 307 33.29 11.65 10.51
N GLY A 308 33.05 10.82 11.54
CA GLY A 308 33.27 11.05 12.99
C GLY A 308 32.73 12.30 13.73
N GLY A 309 32.41 13.40 13.06
CA GLY A 309 31.82 14.59 13.65
C GLY A 309 30.30 14.48 13.66
N ARG A 310 29.65 14.99 14.72
CA ARG A 310 28.20 15.19 14.73
C ARG A 310 27.86 16.26 13.69
N ALA A 311 27.64 15.86 12.44
CA ALA A 311 26.88 16.69 11.51
C ALA A 311 25.50 16.88 12.14
N GLU A 312 25.19 18.12 12.55
CA GLU A 312 23.83 18.49 12.96
C GLU A 312 22.91 18.12 11.81
N ARG A 313 22.18 17.01 11.96
CA ARG A 313 21.21 16.61 10.95
C ARG A 313 20.16 17.71 10.96
N PRO A 314 19.94 18.42 9.83
CA PRO A 314 18.90 19.42 9.78
C PRO A 314 17.60 18.71 10.15
N CYS A 315 16.94 19.21 11.20
CA CYS A 315 15.70 18.63 11.66
C CYS A 315 14.74 18.57 10.47
N ARG A 316 14.05 17.43 10.29
CA ARG A 316 13.05 17.23 9.21
C ARG A 316 12.01 18.36 9.15
N TYR A 317 11.83 19.05 10.28
CA TYR A 317 10.89 20.15 10.50
C TYR A 317 11.52 21.55 10.33
N GLY A 318 12.74 21.65 9.80
CA GLY A 318 13.43 22.91 9.57
C GLY A 318 13.78 23.66 10.86
N VAL A 319 13.85 24.99 10.76
CA VAL A 319 14.16 25.90 11.88
C VAL A 319 13.02 26.02 12.90
N GLU A 320 11.83 25.55 12.58
CA GLU A 320 10.65 25.55 13.46
C GLU A 320 10.62 24.34 14.42
N CYS A 321 11.63 23.50 14.35
CA CYS A 321 11.83 22.35 15.22
C CYS A 321 12.22 22.79 16.63
N ARG A 322 11.29 22.70 17.60
CA ARG A 322 11.54 23.08 19.01
C ARG A 322 12.55 22.18 19.76
N ASN A 323 12.90 21.02 19.21
CA ASN A 323 13.88 20.09 19.79
C ASN A 323 15.22 20.17 19.02
N ARG A 324 15.85 21.34 19.03
CA ARG A 324 17.29 21.45 18.68
C ARG A 324 18.13 21.11 19.90
#